data_AF-A0A0G0EKI6-F1
#
_entry.id   AF-A0A0G0EKI6-F1
#
_cell.length_a   1.000
_cell.length_b   1.000
_cell.length_c   1.000
_cell.angle_alpha   90.00
_cell.angle_beta   90.00
_cell.angle_gamma   90.00
#
_symmetry.space_group_name_H-M   'P 1'
#
loop_
_entity.id
_entity.type
_entity.pdbx_description
1 polymer ?
#
loop_
_entity_poly.entity_id
_entity_poly.type
_entity_poly.pdbx_seq_one_letter_code
_entity_poly.pdbx_strand_id
1 'polypeptide(L)'
;MKSFQQKRGFRNIIHSRPILALLGILVLIFAWSMIGFMNKMQMTIENRKIAEDKVAQLEEKKEKLSYDITRLKTDQGVEESIREKFGLAKEGEGLIIIIENKNKPAVKVASPKGFFSFLKNWLQL
;
A
#
# COMPACT_ATOMS: atom_id res chain seq x y z
N MET A 1 6.33 -71.85 37.27
CA MET A 1 5.11 -70.99 37.32
C MET A 1 5.43 -69.67 38.05
N LYS A 2 5.98 -68.65 37.38
CA LYS A 2 6.13 -67.27 37.90
C LYS A 2 6.33 -66.28 36.75
N SER A 3 5.25 -65.78 36.13
CA SER A 3 5.36 -64.62 35.23
C SER A 3 4.00 -63.98 34.92
N PHE A 4 3.25 -63.55 35.95
CA PHE A 4 2.02 -62.73 35.74
C PHE A 4 1.77 -61.74 36.89
N GLN A 5 2.78 -61.00 37.34
CA GLN A 5 2.61 -59.97 38.38
C GLN A 5 3.26 -58.61 38.03
N GLN A 6 3.14 -58.15 36.77
CA GLN A 6 3.75 -56.87 36.40
C GLN A 6 2.89 -56.01 35.48
N LYS A 7 1.62 -55.78 35.82
CA LYS A 7 0.78 -54.77 35.13
C LYS A 7 -0.20 -54.02 36.06
N ARG A 8 0.22 -53.67 37.28
CA ARG A 8 -0.57 -52.78 38.15
C ARG A 8 0.13 -51.46 38.56
N GLY A 9 1.46 -51.35 38.43
CA GLY A 9 2.20 -50.13 38.82
C GLY A 9 2.10 -48.96 37.83
N PHE A 10 1.97 -49.24 36.52
CA PHE A 10 1.96 -48.20 35.50
C PHE A 10 0.71 -47.31 35.49
N ARG A 11 -0.43 -47.77 36.05
CA ARG A 11 -1.64 -46.92 36.15
C ARG A 11 -1.48 -45.81 37.18
N ASN A 12 -0.77 -46.06 38.28
CA ASN A 12 -0.58 -45.06 39.34
C ASN A 12 0.49 -44.01 38.97
N ILE A 13 1.47 -44.39 38.15
CA ILE A 13 2.47 -43.46 37.61
C ILE A 13 1.78 -42.45 36.67
N ILE A 14 0.88 -42.90 35.80
CA ILE A 14 0.15 -42.01 34.88
C ILE A 14 -0.75 -40.99 35.63
N HIS A 15 -1.29 -41.34 36.79
CA HIS A 15 -2.10 -40.44 37.63
C HIS A 15 -1.30 -39.61 38.65
N SER A 16 0.02 -39.61 38.56
CA SER A 16 0.85 -38.86 39.49
C SER A 16 0.85 -37.36 39.14
N ARG A 17 0.57 -36.50 40.12
CA ARG A 17 0.63 -35.03 40.03
C ARG A 17 1.81 -34.46 39.20
N PRO A 18 3.05 -34.98 39.29
CA PRO A 18 4.16 -34.49 38.46
C PRO A 18 3.99 -34.75 36.95
N ILE A 19 3.40 -35.88 36.55
CA ILE A 19 3.17 -36.21 35.14
C ILE A 19 2.08 -35.34 34.52
N LEU A 20 1.04 -35.04 35.29
CA LEU A 20 0.02 -34.06 34.92
C LEU A 20 0.61 -32.66 34.75
N ALA A 21 1.52 -32.24 35.64
CA ALA A 21 2.20 -30.96 35.52
C ALA A 21 3.11 -30.90 34.27
N LEU A 22 3.87 -31.96 34.00
CA LEU A 22 4.72 -32.07 32.81
C LEU A 22 3.87 -32.02 31.53
N LEU A 23 2.75 -32.75 31.49
CA LEU A 23 1.83 -32.73 30.36
C LEU A 23 1.20 -31.34 30.17
N GLY A 24 0.83 -30.66 31.26
CA GLY A 24 0.30 -29.29 31.22
C GLY A 24 1.32 -28.30 30.64
N ILE A 25 2.58 -28.36 31.07
CA ILE A 25 3.67 -27.54 30.52
C ILE A 25 3.85 -27.83 29.02
N LEU A 26 3.82 -29.10 28.62
CA LEU A 26 3.93 -29.50 27.22
C LEU A 26 2.81 -28.87 26.37
N VAL A 27 1.56 -28.93 26.86
CA VAL A 27 0.39 -28.33 26.19
C VAL A 27 0.52 -26.82 26.08
N LEU A 28 1.03 -26.13 27.12
CA LEU A 28 1.27 -24.69 27.07
C LEU A 28 2.33 -24.34 26.01
N ILE A 29 3.41 -25.10 25.91
CA ILE A 29 4.44 -24.89 24.87
C ILE A 29 3.84 -25.06 23.47
N PHE A 30 3.02 -26.08 23.25
CA PHE A 30 2.33 -26.28 21.97
C PHE A 30 1.34 -25.16 21.64
N ALA A 31 0.57 -24.69 22.62
CA ALA A 31 -0.36 -23.57 22.44
C ALA A 31 0.39 -22.28 22.04
N TRP A 32 1.51 -21.98 22.70
CA TRP A 32 2.35 -20.83 22.36
C TRP A 32 3.00 -20.97 20.97
N SER A 33 3.44 -22.17 20.61
CA SER A 33 4.02 -22.46 19.30
C SER A 33 3.01 -22.29 18.15
N MET A 34 1.75 -22.71 18.35
CA MET A 34 0.68 -22.51 17.37
C MET A 34 0.39 -21.03 17.11
N ILE A 35 0.40 -20.19 18.15
CA ILE A 35 0.21 -18.74 18.02
C ILE A 35 1.38 -18.13 17.22
N GLY A 36 2.62 -18.52 17.50
CA GLY A 36 3.80 -18.06 16.76
C GLY A 36 3.84 -18.51 15.30
N PHE A 37 3.29 -19.69 14.99
CA PHE A 37 3.21 -20.20 13.62
C PHE A 37 2.21 -19.43 12.75
N MET A 38 1.10 -18.96 13.33
CA MET A 38 0.08 -18.18 12.60
C MET A 38 0.66 -16.87 12.03
N ASN A 39 1.60 -16.23 12.75
CA ASN A 39 2.27 -15.01 12.30
C ASN A 39 3.18 -15.23 11.08
N LYS A 40 3.66 -16.46 10.84
CA LYS A 40 4.55 -16.76 9.70
C LYS A 40 3.82 -16.88 8.37
N MET A 41 2.53 -17.23 8.36
CA MET A 41 1.76 -17.32 7.09
C MET A 41 1.32 -15.96 6.56
N GLN A 42 1.00 -15.00 7.44
CA GLN A 42 0.57 -13.66 6.99
C GLN A 42 1.71 -12.89 6.32
N MET A 43 2.94 -13.02 6.85
CA MET A 43 4.12 -12.36 6.26
C MET A 43 4.45 -12.82 4.84
N THR A 44 4.22 -14.09 4.48
CA THR A 44 4.56 -14.56 3.12
C THR A 44 3.60 -14.02 2.06
N ILE A 45 2.31 -13.88 2.40
CA ILE A 45 1.29 -13.34 1.48
C ILE A 45 1.47 -11.83 1.30
N GLU A 46 1.70 -11.10 2.40
CA GLU A 46 1.93 -9.65 2.33
C GLU A 46 3.22 -9.30 1.57
N ASN A 47 4.32 -10.02 1.82
CA ASN A 47 5.58 -9.81 1.11
C ASN A 47 5.46 -10.11 -0.38
N ARG A 48 4.69 -11.14 -0.76
CA ARG A 48 4.42 -11.44 -2.17
C ARG A 48 3.62 -10.31 -2.82
N LYS A 49 2.56 -9.81 -2.17
CA LYS A 49 1.75 -8.71 -2.69
C LYS A 49 2.56 -7.41 -2.84
N ILE A 50 3.43 -7.09 -1.88
CA ILE A 50 4.33 -5.93 -1.96
C ILE A 50 5.34 -6.09 -3.11
N ALA A 51 5.86 -7.30 -3.33
CA ALA A 51 6.77 -7.56 -4.43
C ALA A 51 6.07 -7.43 -5.80
N GLU A 52 4.88 -7.99 -5.95
CA GLU A 52 4.07 -7.91 -7.17
C GLU A 52 3.69 -6.45 -7.49
N ASP A 53 3.26 -5.67 -6.49
CA ASP A 53 2.93 -4.26 -6.67
C ASP A 53 4.16 -3.40 -7.04
N LYS A 54 5.32 -3.69 -6.43
CA LYS A 54 6.59 -3.03 -6.80
C LYS A 54 6.99 -3.34 -8.24
N VAL A 55 6.80 -4.58 -8.70
CA VAL A 55 7.09 -4.96 -10.10
C VAL A 55 6.19 -4.19 -11.05
N ALA A 56 4.88 -4.16 -10.79
CA ALA A 56 3.93 -3.41 -11.63
C ALA A 56 4.27 -1.91 -11.71
N GLN A 57 4.57 -1.28 -10.56
CA GLN A 57 4.98 0.14 -10.53
C GLN A 57 6.29 0.40 -11.28
N LEU A 58 7.24 -0.55 -11.24
CA LEU A 58 8.51 -0.43 -11.95
C LEU A 58 8.35 -0.61 -13.46
N GLU A 59 7.46 -1.51 -13.90
CA GLU A 59 7.14 -1.69 -15.32
C GLU A 59 6.47 -0.44 -15.89
N GLU A 60 5.48 0.13 -15.20
CA GLU A 60 4.82 1.38 -15.62
C GLU A 60 5.82 2.54 -15.73
N LYS A 61 6.71 2.68 -14.73
CA LYS A 61 7.78 3.70 -14.76
C LYS A 61 8.74 3.48 -15.92
N LYS A 62 9.13 2.23 -16.19
CA LYS A 62 10.02 1.89 -17.30
C LYS A 62 9.37 2.25 -18.64
N GLU A 63 8.10 1.94 -18.83
CA GLU A 63 7.38 2.26 -20.05
C GLU A 63 7.29 3.77 -20.26
N LYS A 64 6.90 4.52 -19.22
CA LYS A 64 6.85 5.99 -19.26
C LYS A 64 8.21 6.60 -19.58
N LEU A 65 9.27 6.16 -18.89
CA LEU A 65 10.62 6.66 -19.15
C LEU A 65 11.10 6.30 -20.57
N SER A 66 10.75 5.12 -21.08
CA SER A 66 11.10 4.72 -22.45
C SER A 66 10.36 5.57 -23.49
N TYR A 67 9.11 5.91 -23.24
CA TYR A 67 8.34 6.84 -24.07
C TYR A 67 8.98 8.24 -24.04
N ASP A 68 9.31 8.75 -22.86
CA ASP A 68 9.95 10.07 -22.70
C ASP A 68 11.33 10.12 -23.37
N ILE A 69 12.14 9.07 -23.27
CA ILE A 69 13.43 8.95 -23.98
C ILE A 69 13.21 8.95 -25.49
N THR A 70 12.22 8.22 -25.99
CA THR A 70 11.91 8.20 -27.42
C THR A 70 11.48 9.58 -27.90
N ARG A 71 10.63 10.28 -27.11
CA ARG A 71 10.21 11.64 -27.38
C ARG A 71 11.40 12.62 -27.39
N LEU A 72 12.28 12.55 -26.39
CA LEU A 72 13.46 13.41 -26.30
C LEU A 72 14.53 13.12 -27.37
N LYS A 73 14.47 11.98 -28.06
CA LYS A 73 15.36 11.66 -29.19
C LYS A 73 14.88 12.23 -30.52
N THR A 74 13.64 12.70 -30.62
CA THR A 74 13.14 13.34 -31.85
C THR A 74 13.46 14.83 -31.84
N ASP A 75 13.72 15.40 -33.02
CA ASP A 75 14.02 16.83 -33.16
C ASP A 75 12.91 17.72 -32.57
N GLN A 76 11.65 17.28 -32.69
CA GLN A 76 10.49 17.95 -32.11
C GLN A 76 10.48 17.89 -30.58
N GLY A 77 10.82 16.75 -29.97
CA GLY A 77 10.83 16.63 -28.52
C GLY A 77 12.02 17.32 -27.85
N VAL A 78 13.16 17.44 -28.55
CA VAL A 78 14.27 18.29 -28.12
C VAL A 78 13.83 19.76 -28.12
N GLU A 79 13.25 20.23 -29.22
CA GLU A 79 12.75 21.61 -29.35
C GLU A 79 11.70 21.95 -28.28
N GLU A 80 10.73 21.06 -28.06
CA GLU A 80 9.69 21.28 -27.05
C GLU A 80 10.25 21.26 -25.63
N SER A 81 11.21 20.38 -25.33
CA SER A 81 11.87 20.37 -24.02
C SER A 81 12.68 21.65 -23.74
N ILE A 82 13.28 22.24 -24.78
CA ILE A 82 14.03 23.49 -24.69
C ILE A 82 13.06 24.67 -24.50
N ARG A 83 11.94 24.69 -25.25
CA ARG A 83 10.89 25.70 -25.12
C ARG A 83 10.24 25.67 -23.73
N GLU A 84 9.97 24.48 -23.19
CA GLU A 84 9.37 24.31 -21.85
C GLU A 84 10.34 24.68 -20.73
N LYS A 85 11.60 24.23 -20.79
CA LYS A 85 12.57 24.46 -19.71
C LYS A 85 13.22 25.84 -19.72
N PHE A 86 13.45 26.40 -20.90
CA PHE A 86 14.21 27.65 -21.06
C PHE A 86 13.38 28.79 -21.63
N GLY A 87 12.11 28.56 -22.03
CA GLY A 87 11.25 29.59 -22.60
C GLY A 87 11.75 30.15 -23.94
N LEU A 88 12.68 29.46 -24.59
CA LEU A 88 13.33 29.94 -25.81
C LEU A 88 12.44 29.69 -27.02
N ALA A 89 12.32 30.70 -27.89
CA ALA A 89 11.65 30.61 -29.18
C ALA A 89 12.69 30.62 -30.32
N LYS A 90 12.32 30.14 -31.51
CA LYS A 90 13.21 30.18 -32.69
C LYS A 90 13.50 31.62 -33.11
N GLU A 91 14.62 31.81 -33.83
CA GLU A 91 14.95 33.11 -34.42
C GLU A 91 13.79 33.60 -35.30
N GLY A 92 13.19 34.74 -34.93
CA GLY A 92 12.02 35.33 -35.61
C GLY A 92 10.67 35.13 -34.92
N GLU A 93 10.58 34.36 -33.83
CA GLU A 93 9.35 34.20 -33.03
C GLU A 93 9.34 35.12 -31.79
N GLY A 94 8.23 35.82 -31.53
CA GLY A 94 8.06 36.68 -30.35
C GLY A 94 7.50 35.91 -29.15
N LEU A 95 8.11 36.05 -27.97
CA LEU A 95 7.66 35.45 -26.71
C LEU A 95 6.67 36.38 -25.99
N ILE A 96 5.42 35.95 -25.78
CA ILE A 96 4.42 36.67 -24.98
C ILE A 96 4.34 36.02 -23.59
N ILE A 97 4.84 36.70 -22.56
CA ILE A 97 4.72 36.26 -21.16
C ILE A 97 3.51 36.96 -20.54
N ILE A 98 2.45 36.21 -20.25
CA ILE A 98 1.26 36.72 -19.57
C ILE A 98 1.53 36.74 -18.06
N ILE A 99 1.74 37.92 -17.50
CA ILE A 99 1.88 38.11 -16.05
C ILE A 99 0.52 38.50 -15.50
N GLU A 100 0.00 37.73 -14.54
CA GLU A 100 -1.19 38.14 -13.79
C GLU A 100 -0.87 39.36 -12.92
N ASN A 101 -1.42 40.50 -13.32
CA ASN A 101 -1.37 41.70 -12.50
C ASN A 101 -2.29 41.50 -11.28
N LYS A 102 -1.70 41.37 -10.08
CA LYS A 102 -2.41 41.25 -8.79
C LYS A 102 -3.34 42.44 -8.46
N ASN A 103 -3.31 43.49 -9.27
CA ASN A 103 -4.14 44.69 -9.10
C ASN A 103 -5.33 44.76 -10.09
N LYS A 104 -5.93 43.63 -10.46
CA LYS A 104 -7.28 43.65 -11.06
C LYS A 104 -8.32 43.72 -9.94
N PRO A 105 -9.27 44.67 -9.97
CA PRO A 105 -10.36 44.69 -9.00
C PRO A 105 -11.11 43.38 -9.14
N ALA A 106 -11.24 42.65 -8.03
CA ALA A 106 -11.93 41.37 -7.99
C ALA A 106 -13.32 41.54 -8.62
N VAL A 107 -13.50 40.95 -9.80
CA VAL A 107 -14.83 40.73 -10.34
C VAL A 107 -15.51 39.81 -9.34
N LYS A 108 -16.50 40.35 -8.62
CA LYS A 108 -17.37 39.57 -7.73
C LYS A 108 -18.13 38.58 -8.59
N VAL A 109 -17.55 37.41 -8.81
CA VAL A 109 -18.29 36.26 -9.32
C VAL A 109 -19.25 35.91 -8.20
N ALA A 110 -20.53 36.22 -8.42
CA ALA A 110 -21.59 35.83 -7.52
C ALA A 110 -21.44 34.33 -7.25
N SER A 111 -21.17 33.99 -5.99
CA SER A 111 -21.10 32.61 -5.52
C SER A 111 -22.36 31.87 -5.96
N PRO A 112 -22.26 30.75 -6.71
CA PRO A 112 -23.42 29.96 -7.07
C PRO A 112 -24.12 29.55 -5.78
N LYS A 113 -25.43 29.80 -5.67
CA LYS A 113 -26.25 29.41 -4.53
C LYS A 113 -25.97 27.94 -4.23
N GLY A 114 -25.16 27.72 -3.20
CA GLY A 114 -24.52 26.45 -2.95
C GLY A 114 -25.55 25.37 -2.66
N PHE A 115 -25.14 24.14 -2.92
CA PHE A 115 -25.78 22.85 -2.67
C PHE A 115 -26.74 22.77 -1.47
N PHE A 116 -26.48 23.52 -0.40
CA PHE A 116 -27.36 23.67 0.76
C PHE A 116 -28.75 24.28 0.46
N SER A 117 -28.87 25.17 -0.52
CA SER A 117 -30.16 25.72 -0.97
C SER A 117 -31.03 24.66 -1.61
N PHE A 118 -30.43 23.66 -2.26
CA PHE A 118 -31.15 22.55 -2.89
C PHE A 118 -31.67 21.56 -1.83
N LEU A 119 -30.87 21.24 -0.82
CA LEU A 119 -31.27 20.34 0.28
C LEU A 119 -32.40 20.92 1.14
N LYS A 120 -32.40 22.24 1.39
CA LYS A 120 -33.43 22.89 2.22
C LYS A 120 -34.84 22.81 1.61
N ASN A 121 -34.95 22.88 0.27
CA ASN A 121 -36.25 22.82 -0.42
C ASN A 121 -36.86 21.41 -0.41
N TRP A 122 -36.06 20.37 -0.25
CA TRP A 122 -36.55 18.99 -0.21
C TRP A 122 -37.16 18.63 1.16
N LEU A 123 -36.63 19.18 2.25
CA LEU A 123 -37.14 18.90 3.60
C LEU A 123 -38.44 19.67 3.96
N GLN A 124 -38.95 20.50 3.05
CA GLN A 124 -40.17 21.30 3.25
C GLN A 124 -41.37 20.83 2.40
N LEU A 125 -41.33 19.60 1.88
CA LEU A 125 -42.48 18.90 1.27
C LEU A 125 -42.96 17.76 2.17
#